data_AF-A0A8J4LWF6-F1
#
_entry.id   AF-A0A8J4LWF6-F1
#
_cell.length_a   1.000
_cell.length_b   1.000
_cell.length_c   1.000
_cell.angle_alpha   90.00
_cell.angle_beta   90.00
_cell.angle_gamma   90.00
#
_symmetry.space_group_name_H-M   'P 1'
#
loop_
_entity.id
_entity.type
_entity.pdbx_description
1 polymer ?
#
loop_
_entity_poly.entity_id
_entity_poly.type
_entity_poly.pdbx_seq_one_letter_code
_entity_poly.pdbx_strand_id
1 'polypeptide(L)'
;MAGASAGSLAVATYNCGLEPEKATQALHEFASNCRSNGTRYRLGGLLRDFLHAYLPDDAHERCRGNTHVALTRLFPVVRSEMVSEFESKDDFINALLTSCHIPFYFNGSWMTEFRGKFYMDGGVAAFIPRPPTEYAVKVCCFPVNEVLATVQDRVAQYERVASLLDVSISPDAYEPWPFNYAKMVTWALVPADDDMLRYMINKGRRDARAWAQRMLLVPQDAAANLTGGEGAGDIGGGAERAAERVRQAQAQREAVAEGLGSNGDGTGLRGRTGDPSVAKVTSAGMQSCESGSGSER
;
A
#
# COMPACT_ATOMS: atom_id res chain seq x y z
N MET A 1 9.60 -15.56 -6.11
CA MET A 1 9.04 -14.25 -5.71
C MET A 1 8.15 -14.39 -4.50
N ALA A 2 7.99 -13.34 -3.70
CA ALA A 2 7.11 -13.33 -2.52
C ALA A 2 6.19 -12.11 -2.53
N GLY A 3 4.98 -12.26 -2.00
CA GLY A 3 4.01 -11.18 -1.91
C GLY A 3 3.05 -11.36 -0.75
N ALA A 4 2.54 -10.24 -0.25
CA ALA A 4 1.51 -10.16 0.78
C ALA A 4 0.33 -9.34 0.25
N SER A 5 -0.90 -9.72 0.59
CA SER A 5 -2.10 -9.01 0.16
C SER A 5 -2.12 -8.78 -1.36
N ALA A 6 -2.39 -7.58 -1.85
CA ALA A 6 -2.32 -7.24 -3.28
C ALA A 6 -0.98 -7.63 -3.96
N GLY A 7 0.13 -7.59 -3.23
CA GLY A 7 1.43 -8.06 -3.74
C GLY A 7 1.47 -9.57 -4.01
N SER A 8 0.73 -10.37 -3.23
CA SER A 8 0.60 -11.82 -3.49
C SER A 8 -0.15 -12.08 -4.81
N LEU A 9 -1.18 -11.27 -5.10
CA LEU A 9 -1.95 -11.36 -6.35
C LEU A 9 -1.08 -10.96 -7.56
N ALA A 10 -0.28 -9.90 -7.43
CA ALA A 10 0.65 -9.47 -8.47
C ALA A 10 1.69 -10.56 -8.80
N VAL A 11 2.28 -11.18 -7.77
CA VAL A 11 3.23 -12.29 -7.97
C VAL A 11 2.53 -13.50 -8.57
N ALA A 12 1.35 -13.86 -8.08
CA ALA A 12 0.58 -15.01 -8.56
C ALA A 12 0.22 -14.88 -10.05
N THR A 13 -0.32 -13.72 -10.45
CA THR A 13 -0.69 -13.45 -11.85
C THR A 13 0.52 -13.50 -12.78
N TYR A 14 1.67 -12.96 -12.36
CA TYR A 14 2.90 -13.08 -13.14
C TYR A 14 3.39 -14.53 -13.25
N ASN A 15 3.53 -15.25 -12.13
CA ASN A 15 4.12 -16.60 -12.11
C ASN A 15 3.22 -17.66 -12.74
N CYS A 16 1.90 -17.48 -12.73
CA CYS A 16 1.00 -18.37 -13.47
C CYS A 16 0.97 -18.09 -14.97
N GLY A 17 1.69 -17.06 -15.45
CA GLY A 17 1.77 -16.68 -16.85
C GLY A 17 0.51 -15.98 -17.37
N LEU A 18 -0.20 -15.23 -16.52
CA LEU A 18 -1.31 -14.40 -16.97
C LEU A 18 -0.75 -13.22 -17.78
N GLU A 19 -1.27 -13.03 -19.00
CA GLU A 19 -0.87 -11.91 -19.86
C GLU A 19 -1.10 -10.57 -19.15
N PRO A 20 -0.16 -9.61 -19.22
CA PRO A 20 -0.29 -8.30 -18.56
C PRO A 20 -1.58 -7.54 -18.92
N GLU A 21 -2.05 -7.69 -20.16
CA GLU A 21 -3.28 -7.09 -20.67
C GLU A 21 -4.50 -7.69 -19.95
N LYS A 22 -4.55 -9.02 -19.83
CA LYS A 22 -5.62 -9.74 -19.11
C LYS A 22 -5.61 -9.42 -17.61
N ALA A 23 -4.42 -9.34 -17.00
CA ALA A 23 -4.28 -8.94 -15.60
C ALA A 23 -4.78 -7.50 -15.38
N THR A 24 -4.45 -6.58 -16.30
CA THR A 24 -4.92 -5.19 -16.26
C THR A 24 -6.42 -5.10 -16.46
N GLN A 25 -6.98 -5.87 -17.40
CA GLN A 25 -8.42 -5.98 -17.60
C GLN A 25 -9.13 -6.47 -16.33
N ALA A 26 -8.66 -7.58 -15.74
CA ALA A 26 -9.21 -8.13 -14.51
C ALA A 26 -9.20 -7.10 -13.37
N LEU A 27 -8.11 -6.34 -13.24
CA LEU A 27 -8.00 -5.27 -12.25
C LEU A 27 -9.03 -4.15 -12.47
N HIS A 28 -9.25 -3.72 -13.71
CA HIS A 28 -10.26 -2.71 -14.04
C HIS A 28 -11.68 -3.21 -13.77
N GLU A 29 -12.01 -4.43 -14.16
CA GLU A 29 -13.32 -5.03 -13.91
C GLU A 29 -13.57 -5.20 -12.40
N PHE A 30 -12.57 -5.65 -11.65
CA PHE A 30 -12.63 -5.76 -10.19
C PHE A 30 -12.81 -4.39 -9.53
N ALA A 31 -12.04 -3.38 -9.95
CA ALA A 31 -12.14 -2.01 -9.45
C ALA A 31 -13.50 -1.39 -9.76
N SER A 32 -14.03 -1.60 -10.97
CA SER A 32 -15.35 -1.14 -11.36
C SER A 32 -16.44 -1.75 -10.48
N ASN A 33 -16.41 -3.07 -10.25
CA ASN A 33 -17.37 -3.73 -9.37
C ASN A 33 -17.30 -3.17 -7.93
N CYS A 34 -16.08 -2.98 -7.42
CA CYS A 34 -15.83 -2.40 -6.11
C CYS A 34 -16.39 -0.97 -5.98
N ARG A 35 -16.25 -0.12 -7.01
CA ARG A 35 -16.79 1.24 -6.99
C ARG A 35 -18.31 1.27 -7.06
N SER A 36 -18.92 0.42 -7.88
CA SER A 36 -20.38 0.39 -8.07
C SER A 36 -21.12 -0.23 -6.89
N ASN A 37 -20.56 -1.28 -6.28
CA ASN A 37 -21.27 -2.10 -5.30
C ASN A 37 -20.68 -1.98 -3.88
N GLY A 38 -19.62 -1.19 -3.70
CA GLY A 38 -18.85 -1.09 -2.47
C GLY A 38 -17.79 -2.20 -2.34
N THR A 39 -17.00 -2.11 -1.27
CA THR A 39 -15.86 -3.02 -1.04
C THR A 39 -15.99 -3.79 0.27
N ARG A 40 -16.36 -3.08 1.35
CA ARG A 40 -16.46 -3.62 2.70
C ARG A 40 -17.37 -4.86 2.75
N TYR A 41 -16.89 -5.91 3.41
CA TYR A 41 -17.56 -7.20 3.63
C TYR A 41 -17.87 -8.04 2.37
N ARG A 42 -17.53 -7.56 1.17
CA ARG A 42 -17.80 -8.25 -0.10
C ARG A 42 -16.57 -8.80 -0.81
N LEU A 43 -15.36 -8.33 -0.45
CA LEU A 43 -14.14 -8.67 -1.17
C LEU A 43 -13.84 -10.17 -1.20
N GLY A 44 -14.19 -10.92 -0.16
CA GLY A 44 -13.90 -12.35 -0.12
C GLY A 44 -14.55 -13.17 -1.24
N GLY A 45 -15.85 -12.99 -1.46
CA GLY A 45 -16.57 -13.66 -2.54
C GLY A 45 -16.14 -13.12 -3.91
N LEU A 46 -16.11 -11.79 -4.06
CA LEU A 46 -15.73 -11.14 -5.31
C LEU A 46 -14.33 -11.55 -5.78
N LEU A 47 -13.33 -11.51 -4.89
CA LEU A 47 -11.96 -11.88 -5.22
C LEU A 47 -11.86 -13.37 -5.56
N ARG A 48 -12.59 -14.24 -4.86
CA ARG A 48 -12.64 -15.67 -5.18
C ARG A 48 -13.12 -15.89 -6.62
N ASP A 49 -14.27 -15.30 -6.97
CA ASP A 49 -14.88 -15.45 -8.29
C ASP A 49 -13.93 -14.96 -9.40
N PHE A 50 -13.29 -13.81 -9.20
CA PHE A 50 -12.30 -13.26 -10.13
C PHE A 50 -11.08 -14.16 -10.27
N LEU A 51 -10.53 -14.70 -9.17
CA LEU A 51 -9.38 -15.58 -9.24
C LEU A 51 -9.71 -16.89 -9.96
N HIS A 52 -10.90 -17.46 -9.78
CA HIS A 52 -11.33 -18.63 -10.55
C HIS A 52 -11.47 -18.33 -12.04
N ALA A 53 -12.01 -17.16 -12.38
CA ALA A 53 -12.28 -16.75 -13.76
C ALA A 53 -11.00 -16.43 -14.55
N TYR A 54 -10.04 -15.76 -13.94
CA TYR A 54 -8.85 -15.24 -14.65
C TYR A 54 -7.61 -16.11 -14.51
N LEU A 55 -7.44 -16.86 -13.41
CA LEU A 55 -6.27 -17.72 -13.27
C LEU A 55 -6.41 -18.97 -14.13
N PRO A 56 -5.34 -19.42 -14.80
CA PRO A 56 -5.29 -20.72 -15.47
C PRO A 56 -5.65 -21.89 -14.52
N ASP A 57 -6.16 -22.98 -15.06
CA ASP A 57 -6.56 -24.14 -14.23
C ASP A 57 -5.37 -24.81 -13.54
N ASP A 58 -4.21 -24.80 -14.20
CA ASP A 58 -2.91 -25.27 -13.69
C ASP A 58 -2.12 -24.19 -12.93
N ALA A 59 -2.75 -23.06 -12.55
CA ALA A 59 -2.04 -21.96 -11.87
C ALA A 59 -1.31 -22.40 -10.59
N HIS A 60 -1.90 -23.33 -9.84
CA HIS A 60 -1.30 -23.90 -8.63
C HIS A 60 -0.02 -24.70 -8.91
N GLU A 61 0.06 -25.38 -10.05
CA GLU A 61 1.26 -26.11 -10.49
C GLU A 61 2.34 -25.12 -10.94
N ARG A 62 1.96 -24.13 -11.76
CA ARG A 62 2.88 -23.08 -12.26
C ARG A 62 3.49 -22.25 -11.13
N CYS A 63 2.73 -22.01 -10.07
CA CYS A 63 3.15 -21.20 -8.93
C CYS A 63 3.86 -22.00 -7.82
N ARG A 64 3.84 -23.33 -7.88
CA ARG A 64 4.44 -24.20 -6.85
C ARG A 64 5.95 -23.97 -6.77
N GLY A 65 6.46 -23.75 -5.56
CA GLY A 65 7.89 -23.54 -5.26
C GLY A 65 8.47 -22.17 -5.70
N ASN A 66 7.83 -21.44 -6.62
CA ASN A 66 8.33 -20.15 -7.12
C ASN A 66 7.53 -18.93 -6.62
N THR A 67 6.34 -19.15 -6.05
CA THR A 67 5.44 -18.12 -5.52
C THR A 67 5.30 -18.28 -4.02
N HIS A 68 5.68 -17.27 -3.25
CA HIS A 68 5.62 -17.31 -1.78
C HIS A 68 4.54 -16.34 -1.30
N VAL A 69 3.43 -16.88 -0.83
CA VAL A 69 2.30 -16.12 -0.30
C VAL A 69 2.52 -15.93 1.20
N ALA A 70 2.74 -14.68 1.63
CA ALA A 70 2.90 -14.36 3.03
C ALA A 70 1.54 -14.26 3.71
N LEU A 71 1.40 -14.92 4.86
CA LEU A 71 0.21 -14.94 5.71
C LEU A 71 0.60 -14.54 7.14
N THR A 72 -0.30 -13.89 7.87
CA THR A 72 -0.09 -13.61 9.29
C THR A 72 -0.76 -14.68 10.13
N ARG A 73 -0.02 -15.67 10.61
CA ARG A 73 -0.54 -16.73 11.49
C ARG A 73 -0.80 -16.16 12.87
N LEU A 74 -1.92 -16.50 13.50
CA LEU A 74 -2.32 -15.94 14.80
C LEU A 74 -1.93 -16.80 16.00
N PHE A 75 -2.10 -18.11 15.91
CA PHE A 75 -1.91 -19.02 17.03
C PHE A 75 -0.83 -20.07 16.76
N PRO A 76 -0.01 -20.44 17.75
CA PRO A 76 -0.04 -19.97 19.15
C PRO A 76 0.58 -18.59 19.38
N VAL A 77 1.40 -18.11 18.44
CA VAL A 77 2.05 -16.80 18.48
C VAL A 77 1.89 -16.15 17.11
N VAL A 78 1.64 -14.82 17.11
CA VAL A 78 1.52 -14.05 15.88
C VAL A 78 2.86 -14.04 15.14
N ARG A 79 2.88 -14.53 13.91
CA ARG A 79 4.09 -14.57 13.08
C ARG A 79 3.76 -14.55 11.59
N SER A 80 4.72 -14.10 10.79
CA SER A 80 4.67 -14.30 9.34
C SER A 80 4.91 -15.78 9.01
N GLU A 81 4.08 -16.36 8.15
CA GLU A 81 4.23 -17.71 7.60
C GLU A 81 4.12 -17.61 6.07
N MET A 82 5.11 -18.13 5.34
CA MET A 82 5.11 -18.14 3.87
C MET A 82 4.66 -19.50 3.35
N VAL A 83 3.74 -19.50 2.39
CA VAL A 83 3.24 -20.69 1.71
C VAL A 83 3.69 -20.66 0.26
N SER A 84 4.36 -21.72 -0.18
CA SER A 84 4.82 -21.87 -1.58
C SER A 84 4.38 -23.18 -2.25
N GLU A 85 3.78 -24.08 -1.49
CA GLU A 85 3.29 -25.36 -1.98
C GLU A 85 1.77 -25.32 -2.05
N PHE A 86 1.21 -25.69 -3.21
CA PHE A 86 -0.23 -25.64 -3.48
C PHE A 86 -0.71 -26.97 -4.04
N GLU A 87 -1.73 -27.55 -3.42
CA GLU A 87 -2.24 -28.89 -3.76
C GLU A 87 -3.24 -28.86 -4.93
N SER A 88 -3.96 -27.75 -5.09
CA SER A 88 -4.97 -27.54 -6.14
C SER A 88 -5.14 -26.05 -6.46
N LYS A 89 -5.87 -25.73 -7.53
CA LYS A 89 -6.26 -24.35 -7.87
C LYS A 89 -6.99 -23.69 -6.70
N ASP A 90 -7.90 -24.42 -6.05
CA ASP A 90 -8.69 -23.93 -4.92
C ASP A 90 -7.82 -23.65 -3.70
N ASP A 91 -6.88 -24.55 -3.39
CA ASP A 91 -5.94 -24.36 -2.28
C ASP A 91 -5.00 -23.16 -2.54
N PHE A 92 -4.55 -22.95 -3.78
CA PHE A 92 -3.82 -21.75 -4.17
C PHE A 92 -4.65 -20.47 -4.01
N ILE A 93 -5.88 -20.47 -4.51
CA ILE A 93 -6.82 -19.34 -4.37
C ILE A 93 -7.12 -19.06 -2.89
N ASN A 94 -7.32 -20.09 -2.08
CA ASN A 94 -7.53 -19.94 -0.65
C ASN A 94 -6.33 -19.28 0.03
N ALA A 95 -5.10 -19.67 -0.33
CA ALA A 95 -3.90 -19.01 0.18
C ALA A 95 -3.87 -17.50 -0.17
N LEU A 96 -4.20 -17.14 -1.42
CA LEU A 96 -4.27 -15.74 -1.85
C LEU A 96 -5.36 -14.96 -1.10
N LEU A 97 -6.55 -15.54 -0.96
CA LEU A 97 -7.65 -14.94 -0.19
C LEU A 97 -7.28 -14.72 1.28
N THR A 98 -6.58 -15.68 1.89
CA THR A 98 -6.05 -15.55 3.25
C THR A 98 -5.02 -14.43 3.33
N SER A 99 -4.13 -14.30 2.35
CA SER A 99 -3.13 -13.22 2.29
C SER A 99 -3.75 -11.83 2.15
N CYS A 100 -4.95 -11.73 1.56
CA CYS A 100 -5.73 -10.51 1.39
C CYS A 100 -6.77 -10.26 2.51
N HIS A 101 -6.79 -11.09 3.57
CA HIS A 101 -7.85 -11.07 4.58
C HIS A 101 -7.67 -9.91 5.58
N ILE A 102 -7.94 -8.68 5.14
CA ILE A 102 -7.86 -7.48 5.97
C ILE A 102 -8.88 -7.57 7.11
N PRO A 103 -8.45 -7.53 8.39
CA PRO A 103 -9.33 -7.74 9.54
C PRO A 103 -10.53 -6.78 9.56
N PHE A 104 -11.73 -7.32 9.80
CA PHE A 104 -13.00 -6.59 9.82
C PHE A 104 -13.37 -5.86 8.53
N TYR A 105 -12.63 -6.05 7.44
CA TYR A 105 -12.87 -5.36 6.19
C TYR A 105 -13.24 -6.32 5.06
N PHE A 106 -12.49 -7.41 4.92
CA PHE A 106 -12.54 -8.29 3.76
C PHE A 106 -13.89 -9.02 3.58
N ASN A 107 -14.37 -9.67 4.65
CA ASN A 107 -15.67 -10.33 4.69
C ASN A 107 -16.41 -10.12 6.03
N GLY A 108 -15.91 -9.21 6.87
CA GLY A 108 -16.47 -8.89 8.19
C GLY A 108 -15.88 -9.70 9.34
N SER A 109 -15.22 -10.82 9.04
CA SER A 109 -14.40 -11.51 10.02
C SER A 109 -13.07 -10.78 10.24
N TRP A 110 -12.51 -10.93 11.43
CA TRP A 110 -11.17 -10.42 11.77
C TRP A 110 -10.07 -11.44 11.44
N MET A 111 -10.41 -12.71 11.23
CA MET A 111 -9.50 -13.80 10.87
C MET A 111 -10.17 -14.81 9.92
N THR A 112 -9.37 -15.62 9.24
CA THR A 112 -9.85 -16.72 8.39
C THR A 112 -9.06 -18.00 8.66
N GLU A 113 -9.69 -19.15 8.44
CA GLU A 113 -9.03 -20.45 8.55
C GLU A 113 -8.42 -20.85 7.21
N PHE A 114 -7.17 -21.33 7.24
CA PHE A 114 -6.49 -21.94 6.11
C PHE A 114 -5.69 -23.15 6.62
N ARG A 115 -5.89 -24.32 6.02
CA ARG A 115 -5.21 -25.58 6.40
C ARG A 115 -5.20 -25.85 7.93
N GLY A 116 -6.35 -25.69 8.58
CA GLY A 116 -6.54 -25.97 10.01
C GLY A 116 -5.90 -24.95 10.96
N LYS A 117 -5.48 -23.78 10.47
CA LYS A 117 -4.90 -22.70 11.30
C LYS A 117 -5.57 -21.37 10.97
N PHE A 118 -5.54 -20.44 11.93
CA PHE A 118 -6.12 -19.10 11.77
C PHE A 118 -5.07 -18.06 11.35
N TYR A 119 -5.47 -17.23 10.39
CA TYR A 119 -4.64 -16.22 9.76
C TYR A 119 -5.37 -14.89 9.55
N MET A 120 -4.58 -13.85 9.29
CA MET A 120 -4.98 -12.55 8.72
C MET A 120 -4.18 -12.24 7.46
N ASP A 121 -4.49 -11.10 6.85
CA ASP A 121 -3.71 -10.47 5.79
C ASP A 121 -2.20 -10.54 6.08
N GLY A 122 -1.43 -10.93 5.07
CA GLY A 122 0.02 -11.13 5.18
C GLY A 122 0.80 -9.85 5.50
N GLY A 123 0.26 -8.71 5.09
CA GLY A 123 0.89 -7.40 5.27
C GLY A 123 0.94 -6.95 6.73
N VAL A 124 0.15 -7.57 7.62
CA VAL A 124 0.15 -7.28 9.06
C VAL A 124 1.47 -7.69 9.72
N ALA A 125 1.98 -8.89 9.43
CA ALA A 125 3.25 -9.36 9.97
C ALA A 125 4.44 -9.10 9.03
N ALA A 126 4.24 -9.17 7.71
CA ALA A 126 5.30 -8.97 6.72
C ALA A 126 4.79 -8.11 5.56
N PHE A 127 4.91 -6.80 5.70
CA PHE A 127 4.41 -5.84 4.71
C PHE A 127 5.08 -5.99 3.33
N ILE A 128 6.41 -6.18 3.33
CA ILE A 128 7.20 -6.45 2.12
C ILE A 128 7.95 -7.77 2.37
N PRO A 129 7.30 -8.93 2.13
CA PRO A 129 7.89 -10.22 2.45
C PRO A 129 9.09 -10.49 1.55
N ARG A 130 10.15 -11.07 2.12
CA ARG A 130 11.34 -11.50 1.39
C ARG A 130 11.25 -13.00 1.14
N PRO A 131 11.36 -13.48 -0.12
CA PRO A 131 11.48 -14.91 -0.39
C PRO A 131 12.80 -15.45 0.19
N PRO A 132 12.98 -16.79 0.30
CA PRO A 132 14.20 -17.42 0.78
C PRO A 132 15.33 -17.29 -0.26
N THR A 133 15.86 -16.07 -0.42
CA THR A 133 16.93 -15.71 -1.34
C THR A 133 17.87 -14.71 -0.67
N GLU A 134 19.13 -14.72 -1.08
CA GLU A 134 20.15 -13.77 -0.62
C GLU A 134 19.88 -12.36 -1.16
N TYR A 135 19.45 -12.27 -2.42
CA TYR A 135 19.16 -11.01 -3.10
C TYR A 135 17.68 -10.92 -3.47
N ALA A 136 17.04 -9.82 -3.09
CA ALA A 136 15.65 -9.54 -3.42
C ALA A 136 15.47 -8.06 -3.76
N VAL A 137 14.75 -7.79 -4.85
CA VAL A 137 14.28 -6.45 -5.20
C VAL A 137 12.96 -6.22 -4.48
N LYS A 138 12.91 -5.16 -3.66
CA LYS A 138 11.72 -4.83 -2.87
C LYS A 138 10.88 -3.79 -3.56
N VAL A 139 9.59 -4.11 -3.75
CA VAL A 139 8.60 -3.22 -4.36
C VAL A 139 7.54 -2.88 -3.33
N CYS A 140 7.26 -1.59 -3.15
CA CYS A 140 6.23 -1.08 -2.25
C CYS A 140 5.23 -0.25 -3.05
N CYS A 141 3.93 -0.43 -2.81
CA CYS A 141 2.88 0.38 -3.44
C CYS A 141 2.55 1.67 -2.68
N PHE A 142 3.29 2.00 -1.61
CA PHE A 142 3.12 3.22 -0.81
C PHE A 142 4.34 4.12 -0.91
N PRO A 143 4.18 5.45 -0.73
CA PRO A 143 5.30 6.41 -0.76
C PRO A 143 6.22 6.18 0.45
N VAL A 144 7.37 5.56 0.20
CA VAL A 144 8.31 5.15 1.25
C VAL A 144 9.10 6.32 1.79
N ASN A 145 9.56 7.23 0.93
CA ASN A 145 10.34 8.41 1.33
C ASN A 145 9.50 9.34 2.20
N GLU A 146 8.22 9.54 1.87
CA GLU A 146 7.30 10.30 2.73
C GLU A 146 7.14 9.64 4.10
N VAL A 147 6.90 8.32 4.13
CA VAL A 147 6.75 7.58 5.39
C VAL A 147 8.03 7.69 6.22
N LEU A 148 9.20 7.44 5.64
CA LEU A 148 10.49 7.53 6.32
C LEU A 148 10.75 8.92 6.88
N ALA A 149 10.42 9.99 6.16
CA ALA A 149 10.54 11.36 6.66
C ALA A 149 9.68 11.62 7.91
N THR A 150 8.50 10.99 8.03
CA THR A 150 7.63 11.14 9.22
C THR A 150 8.08 10.32 10.44
N VAL A 151 8.94 9.33 10.24
CA VAL A 151 9.37 8.41 11.30
C VAL A 151 10.86 8.50 11.59
N GLN A 152 11.58 9.43 10.95
CA GLN A 152 13.05 9.53 10.95
C GLN A 152 13.67 9.47 12.35
N ASP A 153 13.04 10.11 13.34
CA ASP A 153 13.49 10.12 14.75
C ASP A 153 13.24 8.80 15.51
N ARG A 154 12.50 7.86 14.92
CA ARG A 154 12.08 6.57 15.54
C ARG A 154 12.44 5.34 14.69
N VAL A 155 13.13 5.53 13.56
CA VAL A 155 13.44 4.48 12.55
C VAL A 155 14.16 3.27 13.15
N ALA A 156 15.12 3.51 14.04
CA ALA A 156 15.96 2.45 14.60
C ALA A 156 15.24 1.53 15.61
N GLN A 157 14.03 1.88 16.04
CA GLN A 157 13.33 1.17 17.12
C GLN A 157 12.26 0.19 16.64
N TYR A 158 11.93 0.18 15.34
CA TYR A 158 10.84 -0.64 14.80
C TYR A 158 11.28 -1.43 13.57
N GLU A 159 11.27 -2.76 13.68
CA GLU A 159 11.58 -3.70 12.58
C GLU A 159 10.73 -3.44 11.32
N ARG A 160 9.49 -2.98 11.49
CA ARG A 160 8.61 -2.55 10.38
C ARG A 160 9.17 -1.38 9.58
N VAL A 161 9.80 -0.41 10.24
CA VAL A 161 10.40 0.75 9.56
C VAL A 161 11.74 0.36 8.92
N ALA A 162 12.51 -0.52 9.56
CA ALA A 162 13.72 -1.09 8.96
C ALA A 162 13.43 -1.79 7.62
N SER A 163 12.28 -2.45 7.48
CA SER A 163 11.87 -3.09 6.23
C SER A 163 11.60 -2.13 5.06
N LEU A 164 11.44 -0.84 5.34
CA LEU A 164 11.22 0.23 4.36
C LEU A 164 12.53 0.85 3.88
N LEU A 165 13.63 0.73 4.63
CA LEU A 165 14.91 1.38 4.32
C LEU A 165 15.59 0.81 3.06
N ASP A 166 15.31 -0.44 2.70
CA ASP A 166 15.89 -1.13 1.54
C ASP A 166 14.86 -1.34 0.42
N VAL A 167 13.79 -0.54 0.37
CA VAL A 167 12.84 -0.58 -0.74
C VAL A 167 13.49 -0.04 -2.01
N SER A 168 13.42 -0.83 -3.07
CA SER A 168 14.05 -0.51 -4.36
C SER A 168 13.13 0.27 -5.29
N ILE A 169 11.83 -0.03 -5.24
CA ILE A 169 10.81 0.57 -6.11
C ILE A 169 9.62 1.00 -5.24
N SER A 170 9.28 2.29 -5.28
CA SER A 170 8.09 2.87 -4.66
C SER A 170 7.59 4.06 -5.49
N PRO A 171 6.34 4.53 -5.30
CA PRO A 171 5.80 5.64 -6.08
C PRO A 171 6.60 6.96 -5.95
N ASP A 172 7.38 7.12 -4.89
CA ASP A 172 8.19 8.30 -4.61
C ASP A 172 9.70 8.06 -4.73
N ALA A 173 10.13 6.93 -5.30
CA ALA A 173 11.55 6.57 -5.40
C ALA A 173 12.30 7.31 -6.53
N TYR A 174 11.62 7.58 -7.66
CA TYR A 174 12.26 8.10 -8.89
C TYR A 174 11.62 9.38 -9.41
N GLU A 175 10.31 9.54 -9.23
CA GLU A 175 9.55 10.73 -9.58
C GLU A 175 8.84 11.24 -8.31
N PRO A 176 8.63 12.55 -8.13
CA PRO A 176 7.81 13.06 -7.05
C PRO A 176 6.41 12.44 -7.05
N TRP A 177 5.89 12.15 -5.86
CA TRP A 177 4.54 11.64 -5.66
C TRP A 177 3.73 12.64 -4.84
N PRO A 178 2.69 13.26 -5.42
CA PRO A 178 2.00 14.36 -4.75
C PRO A 178 1.02 13.89 -3.67
N PHE A 179 0.58 12.63 -3.70
CA PHE A 179 -0.43 12.11 -2.78
C PHE A 179 0.19 11.49 -1.53
N ASN A 180 -0.34 11.86 -0.36
CA ASN A 180 0.18 11.37 0.90
C ASN A 180 -0.17 9.89 1.18
N TYR A 181 0.47 9.31 2.19
CA TYR A 181 0.22 7.94 2.64
C TYR A 181 -1.27 7.65 2.92
N ALA A 182 -1.98 8.57 3.58
CA ALA A 182 -3.40 8.40 3.90
C ALA A 182 -4.29 8.29 2.65
N LYS A 183 -3.97 9.04 1.60
CA LYS A 183 -4.66 8.95 0.31
C LYS A 183 -4.42 7.59 -0.34
N MET A 184 -3.20 7.07 -0.26
CA MET A 184 -2.88 5.72 -0.76
C MET A 184 -3.62 4.62 0.00
N VAL A 185 -3.73 4.72 1.32
CA VAL A 185 -4.54 3.79 2.13
C VAL A 185 -6.02 3.86 1.72
N THR A 186 -6.52 5.07 1.45
CA THR A 186 -7.90 5.23 0.95
C THR A 186 -8.09 4.48 -0.36
N TRP A 187 -7.15 4.60 -1.30
CA TRP A 187 -7.21 3.90 -2.59
C TRP A 187 -6.98 2.39 -2.49
N ALA A 188 -6.23 1.93 -1.49
CA ALA A 188 -6.06 0.50 -1.21
C ALA A 188 -7.38 -0.15 -0.74
N LEU A 189 -8.24 0.59 -0.03
CA LEU A 189 -9.54 0.12 0.42
C LEU A 189 -10.63 0.36 -0.63
N VAL A 190 -10.68 1.55 -1.20
CA VAL A 190 -11.68 1.96 -2.21
C VAL A 190 -10.95 2.34 -3.48
N PRO A 191 -11.02 1.52 -4.54
CA PRO A 191 -10.25 1.75 -5.76
C PRO A 191 -10.46 3.16 -6.33
N ALA A 192 -9.36 3.76 -6.81
CA ALA A 192 -9.40 5.02 -7.53
C ALA A 192 -10.26 4.94 -8.81
N ASP A 193 -10.58 6.09 -9.40
CA ASP A 193 -11.17 6.13 -10.74
C ASP A 193 -10.24 5.51 -11.79
N ASP A 194 -10.79 5.11 -12.94
CA ASP A 194 -10.03 4.37 -13.95
C ASP A 194 -8.86 5.17 -14.53
N ASP A 195 -8.98 6.50 -14.62
CA ASP A 195 -7.91 7.37 -15.08
C ASP A 195 -6.72 7.31 -14.10
N MET A 196 -6.98 7.45 -12.79
CA MET A 196 -5.95 7.31 -11.76
C MET A 196 -5.40 5.89 -11.67
N LEU A 197 -6.24 4.87 -11.86
CA LEU A 197 -5.80 3.48 -11.85
C LEU A 197 -4.81 3.20 -12.99
N ARG A 198 -5.14 3.65 -14.23
CA ARG A 198 -4.22 3.58 -15.38
C ARG A 198 -2.92 4.34 -15.10
N TYR A 199 -3.02 5.52 -14.51
CA TYR A 199 -1.84 6.30 -14.14
C TYR A 199 -0.94 5.55 -13.17
N MET A 200 -1.49 4.92 -12.13
CA MET A 200 -0.72 4.13 -11.17
C MET A 200 -0.03 2.92 -11.81
N ILE A 201 -0.71 2.22 -12.73
CA ILE A 201 -0.12 1.10 -13.49
C ILE A 201 1.06 1.60 -14.33
N ASN A 202 0.85 2.65 -15.12
CA ASN A 202 1.89 3.23 -15.97
C ASN A 202 3.05 3.79 -15.14
N LYS A 203 2.76 4.37 -13.99
CA LYS A 203 3.78 4.83 -13.05
C LYS A 203 4.61 3.67 -12.52
N GLY A 204 4.01 2.58 -12.07
CA GLY A 204 4.74 1.40 -11.62
C GLY A 204 5.68 0.85 -12.69
N ARG A 205 5.25 0.86 -13.97
CA ARG A 205 6.12 0.50 -15.10
C ARG A 205 7.30 1.45 -15.28
N ARG A 206 7.08 2.77 -15.16
CA ARG A 206 8.16 3.77 -15.23
C ARG A 206 9.14 3.63 -14.08
N ASP A 207 8.65 3.49 -12.85
CA ASP A 207 9.49 3.33 -11.65
C ASP A 207 10.33 2.04 -11.75
N ALA A 208 9.74 0.93 -12.21
CA ALA A 208 10.48 -0.31 -12.44
C ALA A 208 11.56 -0.18 -13.53
N ARG A 209 11.28 0.57 -14.60
CA ARG A 209 12.27 0.84 -15.66
C ARG A 209 13.38 1.76 -15.18
N ALA A 210 13.05 2.83 -14.45
CA ALA A 210 14.02 3.74 -13.86
C ALA A 210 14.95 3.00 -12.89
N TRP A 211 14.40 2.06 -12.09
CA TRP A 211 15.19 1.14 -11.28
C TRP A 211 16.13 0.28 -12.14
N ALA A 212 15.62 -0.39 -13.17
CA ALA A 212 16.43 -1.25 -14.04
C ALA A 212 17.55 -0.48 -14.75
N GLN A 213 17.30 0.76 -15.18
CA GLN A 213 18.30 1.64 -15.77
C GLN A 213 19.37 2.05 -14.76
N ARG A 214 18.96 2.42 -13.54
CA ARG A 214 19.89 2.76 -12.45
C ARG A 214 20.79 1.58 -12.08
N MET A 215 20.27 0.36 -12.19
CA MET A 215 21.02 -0.88 -11.98
C MET A 215 21.79 -1.36 -13.22
N LEU A 216 21.79 -0.58 -14.31
CA LEU A 216 22.46 -0.90 -15.58
C LEU A 216 22.01 -2.24 -16.19
N LEU A 217 20.77 -2.67 -15.90
CA LEU A 217 20.17 -3.91 -16.41
C LEU A 217 19.53 -3.74 -17.79
N VAL A 218 19.19 -2.51 -18.15
CA VAL A 218 18.63 -2.16 -19.46
C VAL A 218 19.37 -0.93 -20.03
N PRO A 219 19.51 -0.83 -21.36
CA PRO A 219 20.12 0.34 -21.99
C PRO A 219 19.36 1.63 -21.68
N GLN A 220 20.09 2.75 -21.54
CA GLN A 220 19.47 4.06 -21.26
C GLN A 220 18.61 4.56 -22.45
N ASP A 221 18.98 4.18 -23.67
CA ASP A 221 18.34 4.52 -24.95
C ASP A 221 17.16 3.60 -25.33
N ALA A 222 16.96 2.49 -24.63
CA ALA A 222 15.78 1.62 -24.78
C ALA A 222 14.45 2.33 -24.42
N ALA A 223 14.52 3.58 -23.96
CA ALA A 223 13.40 4.45 -23.64
C ALA A 223 12.75 5.14 -24.86
N ALA A 224 13.45 5.31 -25.99
CA ALA A 224 12.92 6.10 -27.10
C ALA A 224 11.78 5.39 -27.88
N ASN A 225 11.76 4.06 -27.88
CA ASN A 225 10.87 3.27 -28.75
C ASN A 225 9.64 2.68 -28.05
N LEU A 226 9.41 2.97 -26.76
CA LEU A 226 8.28 2.43 -25.98
C LEU A 226 7.50 3.53 -25.24
N THR A 227 7.39 4.71 -25.87
CA THR A 227 6.52 5.81 -25.42
C THR A 227 5.04 5.56 -25.71
N GLY A 228 4.73 4.54 -26.51
CA GLY A 228 3.38 4.06 -26.79
C GLY A 228 2.98 2.93 -25.85
N GLY A 229 1.81 3.07 -25.21
CA GLY A 229 1.30 2.11 -24.24
C GLY A 229 1.25 0.67 -24.76
N GLU A 230 1.98 -0.20 -24.09
CA GLU A 230 1.73 -1.64 -24.15
C GLU A 230 1.27 -2.09 -22.75
N GLY A 231 0.02 -2.54 -22.70
CA GLY A 231 -0.54 -3.32 -21.60
C GLY A 231 -1.55 -2.64 -20.70
N ALA A 232 -1.78 -1.33 -20.82
CA ALA A 232 -2.95 -0.69 -20.19
C ALA A 232 -3.53 0.25 -21.24
N GLY A 233 -4.42 -0.27 -22.08
CA GLY A 233 -5.01 0.50 -23.18
C GLY A 233 -5.44 1.88 -22.68
N ASP A 234 -4.78 2.93 -23.15
CA ASP A 234 -5.17 4.30 -22.86
C ASP A 234 -6.35 4.64 -23.77
N ILE A 235 -7.52 4.15 -23.39
CA ILE A 235 -8.76 4.44 -24.10
C ILE A 235 -9.14 5.88 -23.77
N GLY A 236 -8.98 6.77 -24.74
CA GLY A 236 -9.48 8.15 -24.69
C GLY A 236 -8.68 9.11 -23.80
N GLY A 237 -7.36 8.93 -23.63
CA GLY A 237 -6.48 9.88 -22.94
C GLY A 237 -6.68 9.96 -21.41
N GLY A 238 -7.16 8.88 -20.79
CA GLY A 238 -7.44 8.85 -19.36
C GLY A 238 -6.20 8.93 -18.50
N ALA A 239 -5.12 8.28 -18.92
CA ALA A 239 -3.84 8.37 -18.23
C ALA A 239 -3.28 9.80 -18.26
N GLU A 240 -3.46 10.53 -19.37
CA GLU A 240 -3.02 11.93 -19.50
C GLU A 240 -3.82 12.87 -18.60
N ARG A 241 -5.14 12.72 -18.51
CA ARG A 241 -5.97 13.49 -17.57
C ARG A 241 -5.56 13.25 -16.12
N ALA A 242 -5.25 12.00 -15.75
CA ALA A 242 -4.72 11.71 -14.43
C ALA A 242 -3.32 12.30 -14.21
N ALA A 243 -2.44 12.26 -15.22
CA ALA A 243 -1.13 12.91 -15.15
C ALA A 243 -1.24 14.42 -14.94
N GLU A 244 -2.22 15.07 -15.58
CA GLU A 244 -2.50 16.50 -15.35
C GLU A 244 -2.97 16.76 -13.92
N ARG A 245 -3.88 15.93 -13.38
CA ARG A 245 -4.29 16.01 -11.97
C ARG A 245 -3.10 15.84 -11.01
N VAL A 246 -2.17 14.94 -11.33
CA VAL A 246 -0.94 14.73 -10.56
C VAL A 246 -0.05 15.99 -10.62
N ARG A 247 0.16 16.58 -11.80
CA ARG A 247 0.94 17.82 -11.96
C ARG A 247 0.34 18.98 -11.17
N GLN A 248 -0.98 19.15 -11.22
CA GLN A 248 -1.68 20.17 -10.46
C GLN A 248 -1.54 19.96 -8.95
N ALA A 249 -1.71 18.73 -8.47
CA ALA A 249 -1.52 18.39 -7.06
C ALA A 249 -0.07 18.62 -6.60
N GLN A 250 0.91 18.35 -7.45
CA GLN A 250 2.32 18.60 -7.18
C GLN A 250 2.61 20.11 -7.04
N ALA A 251 2.18 20.90 -8.03
CA ALA A 251 2.35 22.36 -8.00
C ALA A 251 1.68 22.99 -6.77
N GLN A 252 0.51 22.48 -6.37
CA GLN A 252 -0.19 22.96 -5.18
C GLN A 252 0.56 22.62 -3.88
N ARG A 253 1.19 21.44 -3.80
CA ARG A 253 2.01 21.02 -2.65
C ARG A 253 3.30 21.86 -2.54
N GLU A 254 3.93 22.15 -3.68
CA GLU A 254 5.12 23.01 -3.76
C GLU A 254 4.80 24.44 -3.33
N ALA A 255 3.70 25.03 -3.82
CA ALA A 255 3.27 26.37 -3.42
C ALA A 255 3.00 26.49 -1.91
N VAL A 256 2.44 25.45 -1.28
CA VAL A 256 2.24 25.42 0.18
C VAL A 256 3.58 25.32 0.93
N ALA A 257 4.53 24.53 0.43
CA ALA A 257 5.86 24.41 1.02
C ALA A 257 6.64 25.75 0.93
N GLU A 258 6.56 26.44 -0.20
CA GLU A 258 7.19 27.75 -0.41
C GLU A 258 6.55 28.84 0.46
N GLY A 259 5.21 28.87 0.60
CA GLY A 259 4.50 29.82 1.46
C GLY A 259 4.77 29.61 2.96
N LEU A 260 5.13 28.40 3.38
CA LEU A 260 5.62 28.13 4.74
C LEU A 260 7.08 28.54 4.93
N GLY A 261 7.89 28.51 3.87
CA GLY A 261 9.28 28.96 3.86
C GLY A 261 9.47 30.49 3.82
N SER A 262 8.50 31.25 3.31
CA SER A 262 8.60 32.70 3.18
C SER A 262 8.21 33.52 4.42
N ASN A 263 7.69 32.87 5.48
CA ASN A 263 7.35 33.54 6.75
C ASN A 263 8.47 33.50 7.79
N GLY A 264 9.67 33.09 7.39
CA GLY A 264 10.82 32.86 8.26
C GLY A 264 12.07 33.65 7.89
N ASP A 265 11.97 34.90 7.42
CA ASP A 265 13.10 35.84 7.50
C ASP A 265 12.65 37.29 7.31
N GLY A 266 12.83 38.10 8.36
CA GLY A 266 12.47 39.52 8.36
C GLY A 266 12.60 40.17 9.75
N THR A 267 13.83 40.28 10.26
CA THR A 267 14.14 41.14 11.41
C THR A 267 14.17 42.62 10.98
N GLY A 268 13.57 43.53 11.77
CA GLY A 268 13.66 44.98 11.49
C GLY A 268 12.76 45.94 12.28
N LEU A 269 12.99 46.05 13.59
CA LEU A 269 12.79 47.22 14.49
C LEU A 269 11.99 48.47 14.02
N ARG A 270 10.89 48.80 14.75
CA ARG A 270 10.72 50.10 15.45
C ARG A 270 9.51 50.09 16.39
N GLY A 271 9.73 50.50 17.65
CA GLY A 271 8.78 50.37 18.75
C GLY A 271 7.81 51.52 18.95
N ARG A 272 6.90 51.35 19.92
CA ARG A 272 6.40 52.40 20.81
C ARG A 272 5.73 51.80 22.06
N THR A 273 6.32 52.16 23.18
CA THR A 273 5.89 52.23 24.59
C THR A 273 4.38 52.22 24.92
N GLY A 274 4.01 51.53 26.01
CA GLY A 274 2.73 51.76 26.73
C GLY A 274 2.38 50.71 27.81
N ASP A 275 3.01 50.85 28.98
CA ASP A 275 2.65 50.50 30.39
C ASP A 275 1.83 49.23 30.80
N PRO A 276 2.11 48.61 31.98
CA PRO A 276 1.61 47.30 32.37
C PRO A 276 0.43 47.34 33.36
N SER A 277 -0.41 46.31 33.33
CA SER A 277 -1.27 45.98 34.48
C SER A 277 -1.31 44.48 34.75
N VAL A 278 -1.18 44.19 36.03
CA VAL A 278 -0.95 42.91 36.69
C VAL A 278 -2.26 42.15 36.88
N ALA A 279 -2.24 40.83 36.68
CA ALA A 279 -3.15 39.92 37.39
C ALA A 279 -2.52 38.53 37.56
N LYS A 280 -2.14 38.21 38.80
CA LYS A 280 -1.80 36.88 39.32
C LYS A 280 -3.09 36.15 39.73
N VAL A 281 -3.18 34.84 39.44
CA VAL A 281 -3.97 33.84 40.20
C VAL A 281 -3.24 32.48 40.04
N THR A 282 -2.31 32.09 40.93
CA THR A 282 -2.45 31.23 42.13
C THR A 282 -3.15 29.88 41.95
N SER A 283 -2.36 28.84 42.26
CA SER A 283 -2.67 27.42 42.46
C SER A 283 -3.30 27.11 43.83
N ALA A 284 -4.23 26.16 43.86
CA ALA A 284 -4.57 25.18 44.92
C ALA A 284 -5.86 24.46 44.44
N GLY A 285 -6.13 23.16 44.60
CA GLY A 285 -5.62 22.13 45.50
C GLY A 285 -6.82 21.37 46.08
N MET A 286 -6.79 20.03 46.03
CA MET A 286 -7.66 19.07 46.78
C MET A 286 -9.15 19.00 46.35
N GLN A 287 -9.88 17.89 46.42
CA GLN A 287 -9.77 16.68 47.23
C GLN A 287 -10.65 15.55 46.66
N SER A 288 -10.27 14.32 47.00
CA SER A 288 -10.94 13.02 46.87
C SER A 288 -12.28 12.93 47.60
N CYS A 289 -13.22 12.12 47.08
CA CYS A 289 -14.33 11.52 47.84
C CYS A 289 -14.47 10.02 47.53
N GLU A 290 -14.45 9.24 48.60
CA GLU A 290 -14.61 7.78 48.66
C GLU A 290 -16.09 7.33 48.64
N SER A 291 -16.23 6.05 48.27
CA SER A 291 -17.25 5.03 48.53
C SER A 291 -18.52 5.32 49.33
N GLY A 292 -19.62 4.73 48.86
CA GLY A 292 -20.81 4.41 49.66
C GLY A 292 -21.77 3.47 48.92
N SER A 293 -21.53 2.17 49.00
CA SER A 293 -22.44 1.10 48.57
C SER A 293 -23.32 0.64 49.73
N GLY A 294 -24.62 0.45 49.50
CA GLY A 294 -25.51 -0.26 50.43
C GLY A 294 -26.95 -0.45 49.95
N SER A 295 -27.35 -1.73 49.78
CA SER A 295 -28.69 -2.36 49.88
C SER A 295 -29.79 -1.92 48.88
N GLU A 296 -30.70 -2.74 48.35
CA GLU A 296 -31.26 -4.02 48.79
C GLU A 296 -32.20 -4.60 47.70
N ARG A 297 -32.43 -5.93 47.77
CA ARG A 297 -33.36 -6.82 47.05
C ARG A 297 -32.87 -7.59 45.84
#